data_AF-A0A3C1PIF8-F1
#
_entry.id   AF-A0A3C1PIF8-F1
#
_cell.length_a   1.000
_cell.length_b   1.000
_cell.length_c   1.000
_cell.angle_alpha   90.00
_cell.angle_beta   90.00
_cell.angle_gamma   90.00
#
_symmetry.space_group_name_H-M   'P 1'
#
loop_
_entity.id
_entity.type
_entity.pdbx_description
1 polymer ?
#
loop_
_entity_poly.entity_id
_entity_poly.type
_entity_poly.pdbx_seq_one_letter_code
_entity_poly.pdbx_strand_id
1 'polypeptide(L)'
;EILTEKGKNLIKANESLFENTAEMDKTPFLANVEPKFDNTKIQEKLGSLFNHETWVEQSLHCIGCGACAYVCPACACFDILDEDNGRSGFRYKCWDSCGLGNFTLHTSGHNPREVQSQRWRQRIYHKFSYMPKREHVFGCVGCGRCSKVCPVNMNIIEHLQTVNEL
;
A
#
# COMPACT_ATOMS: atom_id res chain seq x y z
N GLU A 1 22.81 -9.49 -4.47
CA GLU A 1 23.95 -9.47 -3.52
C GLU A 1 25.35 -9.32 -4.14
N ILE A 2 25.48 -9.43 -5.48
CA ILE A 2 26.73 -9.31 -6.27
C ILE A 2 27.50 -7.99 -6.06
N LEU A 3 26.84 -6.96 -5.51
CA LEU A 3 27.40 -5.62 -5.30
C LEU A 3 28.08 -5.42 -3.93
N THR A 4 28.11 -6.46 -3.08
CA THR A 4 28.77 -6.40 -1.75
C THR A 4 30.16 -7.04 -1.78
N GLU A 5 31.02 -6.75 -0.80
CA GLU A 5 32.34 -7.40 -0.62
C GLU A 5 32.24 -8.94 -0.64
N LYS A 6 31.25 -9.50 0.08
CA LYS A 6 30.97 -10.94 0.09
C LYS A 6 30.59 -11.45 -1.30
N GLY A 7 29.74 -10.72 -2.02
CA GLY A 7 29.35 -11.05 -3.39
C GLY A 7 30.53 -11.05 -4.36
N LYS A 8 31.43 -10.06 -4.26
CA LYS A 8 32.64 -9.99 -5.09
C LYS A 8 33.59 -11.15 -4.82
N ASN A 9 33.79 -11.51 -3.55
CA ASN A 9 34.64 -12.64 -3.17
C ASN A 9 34.06 -13.98 -3.64
N LEU A 10 32.73 -14.14 -3.60
CA LEU A 10 32.04 -15.32 -4.11
C LEU A 10 32.25 -15.51 -5.61
N ILE A 11 32.19 -14.42 -6.38
CA ILE A 11 32.42 -14.44 -7.84
C ILE A 11 33.87 -14.80 -8.15
N LYS A 12 34.84 -14.15 -7.50
CA LYS A 12 36.27 -14.47 -7.66
C LYS A 12 36.59 -15.93 -7.34
N ALA A 13 35.98 -16.49 -6.30
CA ALA A 13 36.22 -17.87 -5.91
C ALA A 13 35.64 -18.89 -6.90
N ASN A 14 34.70 -18.49 -7.76
CA ASN A 14 33.97 -19.37 -8.66
C ASN A 14 33.88 -18.78 -10.08
N GLU A 15 34.95 -18.16 -10.58
CA GLU A 15 34.95 -17.46 -11.88
C GLU A 15 34.45 -18.34 -13.03
N SER A 16 34.70 -19.65 -13.00
CA SER A 16 34.22 -20.60 -14.02
C SER A 16 32.68 -20.74 -14.10
N LEU A 17 31.95 -20.29 -13.08
CA LEU A 17 30.48 -20.35 -13.03
C LEU A 17 29.82 -19.03 -13.47
N PHE A 18 30.61 -17.97 -13.69
CA PHE A 18 30.10 -16.66 -14.05
C PHE A 18 30.66 -16.22 -15.40
N GLU A 19 29.77 -15.79 -16.28
CA GLU A 19 30.14 -15.15 -17.53
C GLU A 19 29.67 -13.69 -17.51
N ASN A 20 30.45 -12.82 -18.14
CA ASN A 20 29.96 -11.48 -18.45
C ASN A 20 28.92 -11.61 -19.55
N THR A 21 27.64 -11.49 -19.19
CA THR A 21 26.58 -11.33 -20.17
C THR A 21 26.79 -10.01 -20.90
N ALA A 22 26.70 -10.01 -22.24
CA ALA A 22 26.62 -8.77 -23.01
C ALA A 22 25.53 -7.87 -22.41
N GLU A 23 25.73 -6.56 -22.41
CA GLU A 23 24.70 -5.60 -22.05
C GLU A 23 23.47 -5.84 -22.93
N MET A 24 22.48 -6.52 -22.36
CA MET A 24 21.22 -6.80 -23.03
C MET A 24 20.32 -5.59 -22.84
N ASP A 25 19.91 -4.98 -23.95
CA ASP A 25 18.86 -3.97 -23.91
C ASP A 25 17.57 -4.62 -23.39
N LYS A 26 17.16 -4.22 -22.18
CA LYS A 26 15.94 -4.72 -21.55
C LYS A 26 14.70 -3.98 -22.02
N THR A 27 14.85 -2.85 -22.70
CA THR A 27 13.76 -1.98 -23.16
C THR A 27 12.70 -2.72 -23.98
N PRO A 28 13.05 -3.64 -24.90
CA PRO A 28 12.06 -4.42 -25.67
C PRO A 28 11.18 -5.35 -24.81
N PHE A 29 11.62 -5.71 -23.60
CA PHE A 29 10.91 -6.61 -22.69
C PHE A 29 10.14 -5.87 -21.59
N LEU A 30 10.31 -4.54 -21.49
CA LEU A 30 9.55 -3.73 -20.56
C LEU A 30 8.15 -3.50 -21.12
N ALA A 31 7.13 -3.66 -20.27
CA ALA A 31 5.78 -3.26 -20.63
C ALA A 31 5.74 -1.74 -20.82
N ASN A 32 5.22 -1.26 -21.96
CA ASN A 32 4.92 0.16 -22.12
C ASN A 32 3.66 0.50 -21.32
N VAL A 33 3.86 1.15 -20.17
CA VAL A 33 2.76 1.55 -19.28
C VAL A 33 2.67 3.06 -19.26
N GLU A 34 1.67 3.59 -19.97
CA GLU A 34 1.40 5.03 -20.01
C GLU A 34 1.03 5.56 -18.61
N PRO A 35 1.72 6.61 -18.12
CA PRO A 35 1.35 7.27 -16.88
C PRO A 35 -0.10 7.79 -16.94
N LYS A 36 -0.91 7.46 -15.93
CA LYS A 36 -2.31 7.90 -15.87
C LYS A 36 -2.50 9.28 -15.24
N PHE A 37 -1.59 9.66 -14.34
CA PHE A 37 -1.60 10.94 -13.63
C PHE A 37 -0.22 11.20 -13.01
N ASP A 38 0.01 12.44 -12.59
CA ASP A 38 1.20 12.84 -11.85
C ASP A 38 0.96 12.72 -10.35
N ASN A 39 1.72 11.86 -9.67
CA ASN A 39 1.59 11.62 -8.24
C ASN A 39 1.83 12.90 -7.40
N THR A 40 2.66 13.83 -7.89
CA THR A 40 2.97 15.09 -7.19
C THR A 40 1.73 15.98 -7.16
N LYS A 41 1.02 16.10 -8.29
CA LYS A 41 -0.24 16.84 -8.38
C LYS A 41 -1.32 16.25 -7.49
N ILE A 42 -1.41 14.91 -7.43
CA ILE A 42 -2.31 14.23 -6.48
C ILE A 42 -1.97 14.63 -5.04
N GLN A 43 -0.69 14.55 -4.65
CA GLN A 43 -0.24 14.86 -3.30
C GLN A 43 -0.61 16.29 -2.88
N GLU A 44 -0.45 17.26 -3.79
CA GLU A 44 -0.82 18.67 -3.57
C GLU A 44 -2.33 18.84 -3.37
N LYS A 45 -3.15 18.20 -4.22
CA LYS A 45 -4.63 18.26 -4.15
C LYS A 45 -5.20 17.61 -2.90
N LEU A 46 -4.59 16.53 -2.40
CA LEU A 46 -5.13 15.81 -1.24
C LEU A 46 -5.32 16.74 -0.04
N GLY A 47 -4.47 17.75 0.17
CA GLY A 47 -4.62 18.66 1.32
C GLY A 47 -5.99 19.36 1.41
N SER A 48 -6.55 19.82 0.30
CA SER A 48 -7.84 20.53 0.26
C SER A 48 -9.05 19.58 0.22
N LEU A 49 -8.84 18.33 -0.19
CA LEU A 49 -9.93 17.38 -0.40
C LEU A 49 -10.34 16.60 0.84
N PHE A 50 -9.78 16.83 2.03
CA PHE A 50 -9.99 15.95 3.21
C PHE A 50 -11.45 15.70 3.59
N ASN A 51 -12.29 16.73 3.48
CA ASN A 51 -13.72 16.66 3.78
C ASN A 51 -14.60 16.62 2.52
N HIS A 52 -14.00 16.40 1.34
CA HIS A 52 -14.73 16.40 0.07
C HIS A 52 -15.66 15.19 -0.06
N GLU A 53 -16.83 15.37 -0.66
CA GLU A 53 -17.87 14.35 -0.79
C GLU A 53 -17.47 13.15 -1.66
N THR A 54 -16.52 13.35 -2.57
CA THR A 54 -15.94 12.29 -3.42
C THR A 54 -15.53 11.03 -2.63
N TRP A 55 -15.08 11.16 -1.38
CA TRP A 55 -14.71 9.99 -0.57
C TRP A 55 -15.92 9.13 -0.22
N VAL A 56 -17.08 9.74 -0.04
CA VAL A 56 -18.34 9.02 0.17
C VAL A 56 -18.68 8.28 -1.12
N GLU A 57 -18.80 9.01 -2.24
CA GLU A 57 -19.17 8.48 -3.55
C GLU A 57 -18.28 7.30 -3.98
N GLN A 58 -16.96 7.48 -3.93
CA GLN A 58 -15.99 6.46 -4.31
C GLN A 58 -16.01 5.23 -3.40
N SER A 59 -16.50 5.35 -2.17
CA SER A 59 -16.47 4.26 -1.19
C SER A 59 -17.78 3.49 -1.07
N LEU A 60 -18.84 3.88 -1.78
CA LEU A 60 -20.18 3.29 -1.63
C LEU A 60 -20.20 1.77 -1.86
N HIS A 61 -19.41 1.27 -2.81
CA HIS A 61 -19.33 -0.17 -3.07
C HIS A 61 -18.45 -0.91 -2.05
N CYS A 62 -17.64 -0.20 -1.27
CA CYS A 62 -16.64 -0.81 -0.40
C CYS A 62 -17.30 -1.54 0.78
N ILE A 63 -17.20 -2.86 0.80
CA ILE A 63 -17.72 -3.71 1.90
C ILE A 63 -16.72 -3.88 3.07
N GLY A 64 -15.62 -3.12 3.10
CA GLY A 64 -14.67 -3.16 4.22
C GLY A 64 -13.92 -4.48 4.44
N CYS A 65 -13.87 -5.38 3.45
CA CYS A 65 -13.29 -6.73 3.62
C CYS A 65 -11.76 -6.79 3.85
N GLY A 66 -11.03 -5.70 3.63
CA GLY A 66 -9.58 -5.63 3.87
C GLY A 66 -8.68 -6.36 2.87
N ALA A 67 -9.22 -7.14 1.90
CA ALA A 67 -8.42 -7.93 0.95
C ALA A 67 -7.32 -7.12 0.24
N CYS A 68 -7.63 -5.87 -0.12
CA CYS A 68 -6.69 -4.95 -0.76
C CYS A 68 -5.49 -4.55 0.12
N ALA A 69 -5.59 -4.63 1.44
CA ALA A 69 -4.50 -4.39 2.37
C ALA A 69 -3.58 -5.61 2.47
N TYR A 70 -4.15 -6.80 2.63
CA TYR A 70 -3.41 -8.06 2.77
C TYR A 70 -2.55 -8.44 1.55
N VAL A 71 -2.95 -8.03 0.34
CA VAL A 71 -2.16 -8.31 -0.88
C VAL A 71 -1.20 -7.18 -1.27
N CYS A 72 -1.23 -6.05 -0.57
CA CYS A 72 -0.44 -4.88 -0.94
C CYS A 72 0.90 -4.87 -0.17
N PRO A 73 2.06 -4.96 -0.84
CA PRO A 73 3.35 -5.02 -0.14
C PRO A 73 3.73 -3.70 0.55
N ALA A 74 3.07 -2.59 0.21
CA ALA A 74 3.26 -1.29 0.85
C ALA A 74 2.30 -1.06 2.04
N CYS A 75 1.39 -1.99 2.32
CA CYS A 75 0.58 -1.96 3.54
C CYS A 75 1.39 -2.63 4.65
N ALA A 76 1.52 -1.96 5.79
CA ALA A 76 2.35 -2.42 6.92
C ALA A 76 1.65 -2.26 8.28
N CYS A 77 0.34 -2.05 8.26
CA CYS A 77 -0.45 -2.01 9.49
C CYS A 77 -0.45 -3.40 10.14
N PHE A 78 -0.34 -3.42 11.46
CA PHE A 78 -0.36 -4.62 12.27
C PHE A 78 -1.08 -4.31 13.58
N ASP A 79 -1.56 -5.36 14.24
CA ASP A 79 -2.08 -5.30 15.60
C ASP A 79 -1.24 -6.20 16.51
N ILE A 80 -1.34 -5.97 17.82
CA ILE A 80 -0.72 -6.78 18.86
C ILE A 80 -1.85 -7.35 19.70
N LEU A 81 -2.00 -8.67 19.64
CA LEU A 81 -3.02 -9.39 20.36
C LEU A 81 -2.41 -10.14 21.54
N ASP A 82 -3.10 -10.09 22.67
CA ASP A 82 -2.85 -10.89 23.86
C ASP A 82 -3.95 -11.95 23.96
N GLU A 83 -3.57 -13.22 23.98
CA GLU A 83 -4.48 -14.34 24.20
C GLU A 83 -4.03 -15.15 25.41
N ASP A 84 -4.98 -15.63 26.22
CA ASP A 84 -4.72 -16.47 27.37
C ASP A 84 -5.77 -17.57 27.55
N ASN A 85 -5.40 -18.61 28.30
CA ASN A 85 -6.28 -19.73 28.65
C ASN A 85 -6.52 -19.82 30.18
N GLY A 86 -6.31 -18.72 30.90
CA GLY A 86 -6.38 -18.63 32.37
C GLY A 86 -5.19 -19.21 33.12
N ARG A 87 -4.29 -19.96 32.47
CA ARG A 87 -3.06 -20.53 33.09
C ARG A 87 -1.78 -19.94 32.51
N SER A 88 -1.80 -19.60 31.23
CA SER A 88 -0.70 -19.00 30.49
C SER A 88 -1.25 -18.12 29.38
N GLY A 89 -0.52 -17.07 29.01
CA GLY A 89 -0.86 -16.22 27.87
C GLY A 89 0.32 -16.03 26.93
N PHE A 90 0.01 -15.60 25.71
CA PHE A 90 1.01 -15.22 24.72
C PHE A 90 0.59 -13.91 24.04
N ARG A 91 1.61 -13.12 23.70
CA ARG A 91 1.47 -11.91 22.90
C ARG A 91 2.01 -12.18 21.51
N TYR A 92 1.26 -11.81 20.49
CA TYR A 92 1.71 -11.96 19.11
C TYR A 92 1.33 -10.75 18.26
N LYS A 93 2.12 -10.53 17.21
CA LYS A 93 1.88 -9.51 16.20
C LYS A 93 1.16 -10.15 15.02
N CYS A 94 -0.02 -9.64 14.68
CA CYS A 94 -0.79 -10.10 13.52
C CYS A 94 -0.93 -8.98 12.48
N TRP A 95 -1.19 -9.36 11.24
CA TRP A 95 -1.48 -8.40 10.19
C TRP A 95 -2.85 -7.76 10.43
N ASP A 96 -2.92 -6.44 10.27
CA ASP A 96 -4.17 -5.68 10.37
C ASP A 96 -4.15 -4.55 9.33
N SER A 97 -5.15 -3.68 9.33
CA SER A 97 -5.32 -2.64 8.32
C SER A 97 -6.02 -1.42 8.88
N CYS A 98 -5.45 -0.24 8.62
CA CYS A 98 -6.12 1.04 8.86
C CYS A 98 -7.45 1.24 8.09
N GLY A 99 -7.78 0.32 7.17
CA GLY A 99 -9.06 0.24 6.50
C GLY A 99 -10.15 -0.54 7.24
N LEU A 100 -9.82 -1.22 8.34
CA LEU A 100 -10.73 -2.01 9.16
C LEU A 100 -11.23 -1.18 10.35
N GLY A 101 -12.49 -1.38 10.74
CA GLY A 101 -13.13 -0.56 11.78
C GLY A 101 -12.48 -0.68 13.14
N ASN A 102 -12.08 -1.90 13.52
CA ASN A 102 -11.49 -2.18 14.82
C ASN A 102 -10.10 -1.56 14.99
N PHE A 103 -9.35 -1.37 13.90
CA PHE A 103 -7.99 -0.82 13.94
C PHE A 103 -7.90 0.56 14.61
N THR A 104 -8.96 1.36 14.54
CA THR A 104 -9.03 2.68 15.20
C THR A 104 -10.10 2.78 16.27
N LEU A 105 -10.68 1.66 16.68
CA LEU A 105 -11.62 1.68 17.79
C LEU A 105 -10.84 1.84 19.10
N HIS A 106 -11.05 2.97 19.79
CA HIS A 106 -10.42 3.20 21.08
C HIS A 106 -11.20 2.47 22.18
N THR A 107 -10.54 2.19 23.31
CA THR A 107 -11.16 1.54 24.48
C THR A 107 -12.36 2.32 25.04
N SER A 108 -12.41 3.64 24.80
CA SER A 108 -13.56 4.48 25.16
C SER A 108 -14.82 4.25 24.31
N GLY A 109 -14.72 3.44 23.25
CA GLY A 109 -15.77 3.26 22.24
C GLY A 109 -15.73 4.31 21.13
N HIS A 110 -14.93 5.37 21.26
CA HIS A 110 -14.75 6.35 20.19
C HIS A 110 -13.94 5.75 19.04
N ASN A 111 -14.38 6.00 17.80
CA ASN A 111 -13.62 5.63 16.61
C ASN A 111 -13.40 6.89 15.75
N PRO A 112 -12.16 7.38 15.59
CA PRO A 112 -11.88 8.54 14.74
C PRO A 112 -12.24 8.34 13.26
N ARG A 113 -12.50 7.10 12.84
CA ARG A 113 -12.93 6.72 11.49
C ARG A 113 -14.14 5.79 11.55
N GLU A 114 -15.29 6.38 11.86
CA GLU A 114 -16.56 5.65 12.09
C GLU A 114 -17.10 5.01 10.82
N VAL A 115 -16.94 5.67 9.67
CA VAL A 115 -17.54 5.24 8.39
C VAL A 115 -16.50 4.78 7.37
N GLN A 116 -16.94 3.93 6.43
CA GLN A 116 -16.06 3.32 5.44
C GLN A 116 -15.38 4.34 4.51
N SER A 117 -16.03 5.45 4.19
CA SER A 117 -15.46 6.54 3.39
C SER A 117 -14.21 7.15 4.02
N GLN A 118 -14.22 7.36 5.34
CA GLN A 118 -13.09 7.90 6.08
C GLN A 118 -11.91 6.92 6.12
N ARG A 119 -12.20 5.61 6.19
CA ARG A 119 -11.20 4.53 6.15
C ARG A 119 -10.60 4.36 4.75
N TRP A 120 -11.44 4.46 3.72
CA TRP A 120 -10.99 4.47 2.32
C TRP A 120 -10.11 5.68 2.02
N ARG A 121 -10.54 6.88 2.43
CA ARG A 121 -9.72 8.10 2.39
C ARG A 121 -8.37 7.89 3.07
N GLN A 122 -8.33 7.30 4.26
CA GLN A 122 -7.08 7.01 4.98
C GLN A 122 -6.12 6.16 4.14
N ARG A 123 -6.62 5.18 3.39
CA ARG A 123 -5.80 4.35 2.50
C ARG A 123 -5.13 5.19 1.41
N ILE A 124 -5.87 6.09 0.77
CA ILE A 124 -5.33 7.01 -0.26
C ILE A 124 -4.30 7.95 0.37
N TYR A 125 -4.64 8.58 1.50
CA TYR A 125 -3.76 9.53 2.18
C TYR A 125 -2.47 8.89 2.68
N HIS A 126 -2.51 7.68 3.25
CA HIS A 126 -1.28 6.98 3.64
C HIS A 126 -0.34 6.83 2.45
N LYS A 127 -0.87 6.43 1.29
CA LYS A 127 -0.06 6.13 0.11
C LYS A 127 0.43 7.37 -0.64
N PHE A 128 -0.36 8.43 -0.69
CA PHE A 128 -0.11 9.58 -1.57
C PHE A 128 0.10 10.92 -0.83
N SER A 129 -0.09 10.97 0.49
CA SER A 129 0.17 12.18 1.30
C SER A 129 1.16 11.89 2.43
N TYR A 130 0.85 10.93 3.30
CA TYR A 130 1.62 10.72 4.53
C TYR A 130 2.95 10.00 4.29
N MET A 131 2.99 8.91 3.51
CA MET A 131 4.26 8.24 3.17
C MET A 131 5.20 9.13 2.37
N PRO A 132 4.75 9.88 1.33
CA PRO A 132 5.61 10.85 0.66
C PRO A 132 6.19 11.92 1.60
N LYS A 133 5.40 12.39 2.59
CA LYS A 133 5.87 13.38 3.57
C LYS A 133 6.86 12.81 4.59
N ARG A 134 6.71 11.54 4.99
CA ARG A 134 7.51 10.92 6.06
C ARG A 134 8.71 10.13 5.56
N GLU A 135 8.53 9.38 4.48
CA GLU A 135 9.48 8.41 3.93
C GLU A 135 10.03 8.84 2.57
N HIS A 136 9.57 9.97 2.02
CA HIS A 136 9.94 10.48 0.70
C HIS A 136 9.65 9.50 -0.46
N VAL A 137 8.72 8.57 -0.26
CA VAL A 137 8.28 7.60 -1.26
C VAL A 137 6.77 7.47 -1.31
N PHE A 138 6.23 7.26 -2.51
CA PHE A 138 4.80 6.94 -2.69
C PHE A 138 4.52 5.49 -2.30
N GLY A 139 3.45 5.28 -1.53
CA GLY A 139 3.01 3.96 -1.05
C GLY A 139 2.23 3.13 -2.08
N CYS A 140 2.33 3.48 -3.37
CA CYS A 140 1.69 2.80 -4.47
C CYS A 140 2.54 2.90 -5.74
N VAL A 141 2.79 1.76 -6.39
CA VAL A 141 3.53 1.67 -7.66
C VAL A 141 2.63 1.26 -8.84
N GLY A 142 1.30 1.29 -8.66
CA GLY A 142 0.36 0.92 -9.72
C GLY A 142 0.29 -0.59 -10.04
N CYS A 143 0.78 -1.48 -9.18
CA CYS A 143 0.85 -2.93 -9.48
C CYS A 143 -0.50 -3.67 -9.61
N GLY A 144 -1.65 -3.01 -9.38
CA GLY A 144 -2.99 -3.58 -9.61
C GLY A 144 -3.44 -4.72 -8.69
N ARG A 145 -2.56 -5.28 -7.83
CA ARG A 145 -2.86 -6.41 -6.92
C ARG A 145 -4.12 -6.19 -6.09
N CYS A 146 -4.30 -4.99 -5.56
CA CYS A 146 -5.46 -4.65 -4.75
C CYS A 146 -6.78 -4.62 -5.52
N SER A 147 -6.76 -4.15 -6.77
CA SER A 147 -7.96 -4.07 -7.60
C SER A 147 -8.37 -5.48 -8.06
N LYS A 148 -7.39 -6.33 -8.42
CA LYS A 148 -7.63 -7.71 -8.87
C LYS A 148 -8.37 -8.58 -7.84
N VAL A 149 -8.13 -8.37 -6.55
CA VAL A 149 -8.74 -9.18 -5.47
C VAL A 149 -9.99 -8.55 -4.88
N CYS A 150 -10.43 -7.39 -5.36
CA CYS A 150 -11.57 -6.72 -4.79
C CYS A 150 -12.88 -7.40 -5.24
N PRO A 151 -13.72 -7.92 -4.32
CA PRO A 151 -14.96 -8.62 -4.69
C PRO A 151 -16.03 -7.68 -5.28
N VAL A 152 -15.86 -6.37 -5.11
CA VAL A 152 -16.76 -5.31 -5.53
C VAL A 152 -16.11 -4.37 -6.55
N ASN A 153 -15.03 -4.84 -7.19
CA ASN A 153 -14.33 -4.16 -8.29
C ASN A 153 -13.88 -2.71 -7.99
N MET A 154 -13.47 -2.42 -6.74
CA MET A 154 -12.88 -1.12 -6.39
C MET A 154 -11.49 -0.99 -7.03
N ASN A 155 -11.25 0.10 -7.74
CA ASN A 155 -9.97 0.35 -8.41
C ASN A 155 -9.32 1.66 -7.94
N ILE A 156 -8.14 1.54 -7.32
CA ILE A 156 -7.43 2.70 -6.78
C ILE A 156 -6.99 3.70 -7.87
N ILE A 157 -6.74 3.23 -9.11
CA ILE A 157 -6.33 4.11 -10.21
C ILE A 157 -7.48 5.01 -10.63
N GLU A 158 -8.68 4.44 -10.84
CA GLU A 158 -9.89 5.18 -11.20
C GLU A 158 -10.20 6.27 -10.15
N HIS A 159 -10.08 5.92 -8.87
CA HIS A 159 -10.34 6.85 -7.78
C HIS A 159 -9.33 8.00 -7.74
N LEU A 160 -8.07 7.74 -8.09
CA LEU A 160 -7.04 8.76 -8.21
C LEU A 160 -7.20 9.62 -9.45
N GLN A 161 -7.75 9.07 -10.55
CA GLN A 161 -8.11 9.87 -11.72
C GLN A 161 -9.23 10.86 -11.39
N THR A 162 -10.27 10.43 -10.67
CA THR A 162 -11.30 11.35 -10.16
C THR A 162 -10.69 12.44 -9.28
N VAL A 163 -9.79 12.08 -8.34
CA VAL A 163 -9.07 13.07 -7.52
C VAL A 163 -8.21 14.02 -8.37
N ASN A 164 -7.65 13.54 -9.47
CA ASN A 164 -6.87 14.36 -10.40
C ASN A 164 -7.74 15.37 -11.17
N GLU A 165 -9.03 15.09 -11.34
CA GLU A 165 -9.98 15.94 -12.07
C GLU A 165 -10.65 17.02 -11.20
N LEU A 166 -10.70 16.81 -9.87
CA LEU A 166 -11.17 17.79 -8.88
C LEU A 166 -10.16 18.93 -8.65
#